data_AF-X1UBA2-F1
#
_entry.id   AF-X1UBA2-F1
#
_cell.length_a   1.000
_cell.length_b   1.000
_cell.length_c   1.000
_cell.angle_alpha   90.00
_cell.angle_beta   90.00
_cell.angle_gamma   90.00
#
_symmetry.space_group_name_H-M   'P 1'
#
loop_
_entity.id
_entity.type
_entity.pdbx_description
1 polymer ?
#
loop_
_entity_poly.entity_id
_entity_poly.type
_entity_poly.pdbx_seq_one_letter_code
_entity_poly.pdbx_strand_id
1 'polypeptide(L)'
;MLQATRVTNRKAIELAIDVIGEMQKEKNRKILEEAKLYNGKSFKEDSRIVLVLAGMIETADDYVERLKTRAKESNVELLFVNNLVEHSRCIKNNNKIYSLWDTYVFADIVTYPSIQEGWGNQFLEGLFAKKPMLVFEYDVYKEDIKEKGFKVISLGDKYELDKYGLAKVDKK
;
A
#
# COMPACT_ATOMS: atom_id res chain seq x y z
N MET A 1 -0.30 -5.90 -3.86
CA MET A 1 0.05 -4.50 -3.57
C MET A 1 0.90 -4.48 -2.31
N LEU A 2 1.89 -3.58 -2.20
CA LEU A 2 2.87 -3.55 -1.11
C LEU A 2 2.77 -2.26 -0.30
N GLN A 3 2.54 -2.39 1.01
CA GLN A 3 2.75 -1.36 2.01
C GLN A 3 4.09 -1.63 2.72
N ALA A 4 5.12 -0.88 2.32
CA ALA A 4 6.48 -1.03 2.85
C ALA A 4 6.77 -0.15 4.08
N THR A 5 5.86 0.76 4.43
CA THR A 5 5.99 1.57 5.64
C THR A 5 5.68 0.76 6.89
N ARG A 6 6.07 1.31 8.06
CA ARG A 6 5.55 0.87 9.35
C ARG A 6 4.02 0.92 9.38
N VAL A 7 3.41 0.08 10.20
CA VAL A 7 1.95 0.04 10.41
C VAL A 7 1.61 0.97 11.58
N THR A 8 1.06 2.15 11.26
CA THR A 8 0.69 3.19 12.23
C THR A 8 -0.35 4.14 11.62
N ASN A 9 -1.18 4.78 12.45
CA ASN A 9 -2.34 5.58 12.04
C ASN A 9 -2.02 6.61 10.94
N ARG A 10 -0.92 7.37 11.07
CA ARG A 10 -0.55 8.42 10.11
C ARG A 10 -0.22 7.91 8.69
N LYS A 11 -0.04 6.59 8.54
CA LYS A 11 0.22 5.97 7.23
C LYS A 11 -1.06 5.68 6.44
N ALA A 12 -2.23 5.77 7.08
CA ALA A 12 -3.54 5.64 6.46
C ALA A 12 -3.68 4.42 5.52
N ILE A 13 -3.21 3.26 5.98
CA ILE A 13 -3.16 1.99 5.24
C ILE A 13 -4.56 1.56 4.77
N GLU A 14 -5.61 1.94 5.51
CA GLU A 14 -7.01 1.78 5.16
C GLU A 14 -7.36 2.31 3.76
N LEU A 15 -6.70 3.37 3.28
CA LEU A 15 -6.96 3.90 1.94
C LEU A 15 -6.50 2.92 0.85
N ALA A 16 -5.44 2.16 1.10
CA ALA A 16 -5.03 1.07 0.20
C ALA A 16 -6.04 -0.09 0.24
N ILE A 17 -6.62 -0.38 1.42
CA ILE A 17 -7.68 -1.38 1.57
C ILE A 17 -8.90 -0.95 0.75
N ASP A 18 -9.32 0.31 0.87
CA ASP A 18 -10.46 0.85 0.14
C ASP A 18 -10.26 0.77 -1.38
N VAL A 19 -9.07 1.11 -1.88
CA VAL A 19 -8.74 0.96 -3.30
C VAL A 19 -8.83 -0.49 -3.75
N ILE A 20 -8.30 -1.44 -2.98
CA ILE A 20 -8.41 -2.87 -3.33
C ILE A 20 -9.87 -3.31 -3.31
N GLY A 21 -10.66 -2.87 -2.32
CA GLY A 21 -12.10 -3.12 -2.27
C GLY A 21 -12.83 -2.63 -3.52
N GLU A 22 -12.49 -1.44 -4.02
CA GLU A 22 -13.02 -0.92 -5.28
C GLU A 22 -12.52 -1.72 -6.50
N MET A 23 -11.23 -2.10 -6.56
CA MET A 23 -10.66 -2.91 -7.65
C MET A 23 -11.32 -4.29 -7.78
N GLN A 24 -11.75 -4.87 -6.67
CA GLN A 24 -12.39 -6.19 -6.65
C GLN A 24 -13.86 -6.18 -7.09
N LYS A 25 -14.50 -5.01 -7.19
CA LYS A 25 -15.86 -4.92 -7.74
C LYS A 25 -15.87 -5.42 -9.19
N GLU A 26 -16.90 -6.18 -9.55
CA GLU A 26 -17.00 -6.87 -10.85
C GLU A 26 -16.65 -5.96 -12.04
N LYS A 27 -17.23 -4.75 -12.09
CA LYS A 27 -16.95 -3.77 -13.16
C LYS A 27 -15.46 -3.42 -13.27
N ASN A 28 -14.80 -3.16 -12.14
CA ASN A 28 -13.39 -2.75 -12.13
C ASN A 28 -12.46 -3.93 -12.35
N ARG A 29 -12.83 -5.11 -11.84
CA ARG A 29 -12.08 -6.34 -12.05
C ARG A 29 -12.03 -6.73 -13.52
N LYS A 30 -13.13 -6.60 -14.27
CA LYS A 30 -13.15 -6.84 -15.72
C LYS A 30 -12.14 -5.98 -16.48
N ILE A 31 -11.98 -4.71 -16.09
CA ILE A 31 -10.97 -3.82 -16.67
C ILE A 31 -9.55 -4.39 -16.44
N LEU A 32 -9.28 -4.95 -15.26
CA LEU A 32 -7.98 -5.57 -14.98
C LEU A 32 -7.75 -6.83 -15.82
N GLU A 33 -8.78 -7.66 -16.00
CA GLU A 33 -8.73 -8.90 -16.78
C GLU A 33 -8.53 -8.67 -18.29
N GLU A 34 -9.07 -7.56 -18.82
CA GLU A 34 -8.89 -7.16 -20.22
C GLU A 34 -7.56 -6.43 -20.47
N ALA A 35 -6.96 -5.84 -19.42
CA ALA A 35 -5.74 -5.06 -19.51
C ALA A 35 -4.47 -5.89 -19.26
N LYS A 36 -3.32 -5.29 -19.58
CA LYS A 36 -2.00 -5.77 -19.15
C LYS A 36 -1.55 -4.98 -17.93
N LEU A 37 -0.97 -5.68 -16.95
CA LEU A 37 -0.26 -5.05 -15.85
C LEU A 37 0.96 -4.28 -16.38
N TYR A 38 1.49 -3.35 -15.58
CA TYR A 38 2.64 -2.51 -15.95
C TYR A 38 3.88 -3.31 -16.42
N ASN A 39 3.99 -4.58 -15.99
CA ASN A 39 5.08 -5.50 -16.33
C ASN A 39 4.73 -6.44 -17.51
N GLY A 40 3.64 -6.19 -18.23
CA GLY A 40 3.19 -6.97 -19.39
C GLY A 40 2.48 -8.29 -19.04
N LYS A 41 2.36 -8.66 -17.76
CA LYS A 41 1.60 -9.84 -17.33
C LYS A 41 0.09 -9.60 -17.49
N SER A 42 -0.65 -10.67 -17.74
CA SER A 42 -2.12 -10.64 -17.69
C SER A 42 -2.61 -10.79 -16.25
N PHE A 43 -3.70 -10.10 -15.92
CA PHE A 43 -4.52 -10.41 -14.75
C PHE A 43 -5.61 -11.41 -15.18
N LYS A 44 -5.82 -12.48 -14.40
CA LYS A 44 -6.74 -13.57 -14.74
C LYS A 44 -7.88 -13.64 -13.72
N GLU A 45 -8.93 -14.39 -14.06
CA GLU A 45 -10.06 -14.65 -13.18
C GLU A 45 -9.62 -15.22 -11.81
N ASP A 46 -8.63 -16.11 -11.78
CA ASP A 46 -8.07 -16.72 -10.57
C ASP A 46 -7.01 -15.84 -9.86
N SER A 47 -6.72 -14.65 -10.38
CA SER A 47 -5.72 -13.75 -9.79
C SER A 47 -6.22 -13.12 -8.49
N ARG A 48 -5.37 -13.13 -7.47
CA ARG A 48 -5.65 -12.55 -6.16
C ARG A 48 -5.09 -11.14 -6.05
N ILE A 49 -5.84 -10.23 -5.42
CA ILE A 49 -5.34 -8.91 -5.02
C ILE A 49 -5.15 -8.93 -3.51
N VAL A 50 -3.90 -8.94 -3.07
CA VAL A 50 -3.52 -8.97 -1.66
C VAL A 50 -2.79 -7.69 -1.27
N LEU A 51 -2.98 -7.21 -0.04
CA LEU A 51 -2.18 -6.13 0.54
C LEU A 51 -1.12 -6.71 1.47
N VAL A 52 0.14 -6.61 1.05
CA VAL A 52 1.29 -7.09 1.83
C VAL A 52 1.81 -5.97 2.71
N LEU A 53 1.87 -6.22 4.02
CA LEU A 53 2.34 -5.30 5.05
C LEU A 53 3.71 -5.79 5.53
N ALA A 54 4.76 -5.13 5.05
CA ALA A 54 6.15 -5.56 5.30
C ALA A 54 6.83 -4.79 6.44
N GLY A 55 6.35 -3.59 6.77
CA GLY A 55 6.94 -2.78 7.82
C GLY A 55 6.54 -3.22 9.24
N MET A 56 7.34 -2.80 10.21
CA MET A 56 7.09 -3.05 11.62
C MET A 56 5.75 -2.47 12.08
N ILE A 57 5.09 -3.17 13.00
CA ILE A 57 3.88 -2.68 13.66
C ILE A 57 4.28 -1.72 14.77
N GLU A 58 3.93 -0.44 14.63
CA GLU A 58 4.25 0.64 15.59
C GLU A 58 2.98 1.45 15.86
N THR A 59 2.03 0.81 16.53
CA THR A 59 0.84 1.48 17.02
C THR A 59 0.68 1.32 18.52
N ALA A 60 0.22 2.37 19.19
CA ALA A 60 -0.07 2.38 20.61
C ALA A 60 -1.54 2.04 20.91
N ASP A 61 -2.38 1.93 19.88
CA ASP A 61 -3.81 1.67 19.96
C ASP A 61 -4.20 0.38 19.20
N ASP A 62 -5.49 0.22 18.94
CA ASP A 62 -6.09 -0.93 18.23
C ASP A 62 -6.04 -0.82 16.69
N TYR A 63 -5.22 0.06 16.11
CA TYR A 63 -5.22 0.34 14.67
C TYR A 63 -5.10 -0.91 13.78
N VAL A 64 -4.29 -1.90 14.19
CA VAL A 64 -4.17 -3.18 13.45
C VAL A 64 -5.51 -3.93 13.40
N GLU A 65 -6.28 -3.94 14.48
CA GLU A 65 -7.59 -4.59 14.52
C GLU A 65 -8.64 -3.81 13.73
N ARG A 66 -8.57 -2.47 13.73
CA ARG A 66 -9.38 -1.62 12.85
C ARG A 66 -9.07 -1.88 11.37
N LEU A 67 -7.79 -2.04 10.98
CA LEU A 67 -7.40 -2.43 9.62
C LEU A 67 -7.92 -3.81 9.23
N LYS A 68 -7.79 -4.81 10.11
CA LYS A 68 -8.33 -6.16 9.87
C LYS A 68 -9.84 -6.15 9.69
N THR A 69 -10.55 -5.35 10.49
CA THR A 69 -12.01 -5.18 10.38
C THR A 69 -12.39 -4.55 9.05
N ARG A 70 -11.75 -3.43 8.67
CA ARG A 70 -11.96 -2.75 7.38
C ARG A 70 -11.69 -3.67 6.20
N ALA A 71 -10.62 -4.46 6.27
CA ALA A 71 -10.27 -5.42 5.23
C ALA A 71 -11.30 -6.54 5.10
N LYS A 72 -11.76 -7.10 6.22
CA LYS A 72 -12.82 -8.12 6.24
C LYS A 72 -14.12 -7.59 5.62
N GLU A 73 -14.56 -6.39 6.00
CA GLU A 73 -15.76 -5.75 5.45
C GLU A 73 -15.62 -5.47 3.94
N SER A 74 -14.40 -5.21 3.47
CA SER A 74 -14.09 -4.94 2.06
C SER A 74 -13.71 -6.19 1.26
N ASN A 75 -13.77 -7.39 1.87
CA ASN A 75 -13.29 -8.65 1.30
C ASN A 75 -11.83 -8.57 0.79
N VAL A 76 -10.96 -7.86 1.50
CA VAL A 76 -9.55 -7.66 1.17
C VAL A 76 -8.68 -8.55 2.05
N GLU A 77 -7.73 -9.23 1.43
CA GLU A 77 -6.76 -10.05 2.15
C GLU A 77 -5.53 -9.21 2.56
N LEU A 78 -5.25 -9.21 3.87
CA LEU A 78 -4.04 -8.60 4.43
C LEU A 78 -3.00 -9.68 4.75
N LEU A 79 -1.77 -9.49 4.28
CA LEU A 79 -0.64 -10.36 4.57
C LEU A 79 0.41 -9.60 5.38
N PHE A 80 0.43 -9.83 6.69
CA PHE A 80 1.48 -9.32 7.57
C PHE A 80 2.71 -10.22 7.44
N VAL A 81 3.77 -9.70 6.83
CA VAL A 81 5.03 -10.43 6.58
C VAL A 81 6.22 -9.81 7.31
N ASN A 82 5.95 -8.89 8.25
CA ASN A 82 6.95 -8.16 9.02
C ASN A 82 7.86 -9.07 9.87
N ASN A 83 7.44 -10.30 10.17
CA ASN A 83 8.28 -11.30 10.85
C ASN A 83 9.28 -12.01 9.91
N LEU A 84 9.11 -11.85 8.60
CA LEU A 84 9.96 -12.45 7.55
C LEU A 84 10.88 -11.42 6.89
N VAL A 85 10.80 -10.14 7.28
CA VAL A 85 11.48 -9.02 6.64
C VAL A 85 12.27 -8.22 7.68
N GLU A 86 13.54 -7.96 7.36
CA GLU A 86 14.45 -7.12 8.15
C GLU A 86 15.18 -6.13 7.23
N HIS A 87 16.05 -5.28 7.80
CA HIS A 87 16.86 -4.34 7.02
C HIS A 87 17.75 -5.04 5.97
N SER A 88 18.31 -6.20 6.32
CA SER A 88 19.18 -6.99 5.45
C SER A 88 18.81 -8.46 5.50
N ARG A 89 19.01 -9.18 4.39
CA ARG A 89 18.81 -10.63 4.35
C ARG A 89 19.70 -11.32 5.39
N CYS A 90 19.14 -12.27 6.13
CA CYS A 90 19.88 -13.07 7.08
C CYS A 90 19.19 -14.43 7.30
N ILE A 91 19.80 -15.28 8.14
CA ILE A 91 19.17 -16.49 8.64
C ILE A 91 18.96 -16.30 10.14
N LYS A 92 17.73 -16.48 10.61
CA LYS A 92 17.36 -16.37 12.03
C LYS A 92 16.56 -17.60 12.43
N ASN A 93 17.01 -18.32 13.46
CA ASN A 93 16.37 -19.57 13.91
C ASN A 93 16.11 -20.57 12.76
N ASN A 94 17.12 -20.80 11.91
CA ASN A 94 17.03 -21.61 10.67
C ASN A 94 15.99 -21.16 9.63
N ASN A 95 15.36 -20.00 9.81
CA ASN A 95 14.46 -19.41 8.83
C ASN A 95 15.19 -18.35 8.01
N LYS A 96 14.91 -18.33 6.71
CA LYS A 96 15.38 -17.28 5.82
C LYS A 96 14.60 -16.00 6.09
N ILE A 97 15.32 -14.94 6.40
CA ILE A 97 14.79 -13.59 6.56
C ILE A 97 15.18 -12.78 5.33
N TYR A 98 14.20 -12.08 4.77
CA TYR A 98 14.33 -11.28 3.57
C TYR A 98 14.65 -9.83 3.94
N SER A 99 15.24 -9.10 3.00
CA SER A 99 15.35 -7.64 3.11
C SER A 99 14.05 -6.98 2.68
N LEU A 100 13.80 -5.74 3.11
CA LEU A 100 12.66 -4.96 2.61
C LEU A 100 12.67 -4.83 1.07
N TRP A 101 13.84 -4.68 0.47
CA TRP A 101 14.02 -4.64 -0.98
C TRP A 101 13.49 -5.86 -1.72
N ASP A 102 13.52 -7.05 -1.08
CA ASP A 102 12.95 -8.26 -1.67
C ASP A 102 11.45 -8.13 -1.89
N THR A 103 10.75 -7.40 -1.01
CA THR A 103 9.30 -7.20 -1.14
C THR A 103 8.95 -6.34 -2.35
N TYR A 104 9.76 -5.32 -2.64
CA TYR A 104 9.58 -4.47 -3.81
C TYR A 104 9.69 -5.26 -5.12
N VAL A 105 10.57 -6.27 -5.20
CA VAL A 105 10.72 -7.10 -6.41
C VAL A 105 9.38 -7.75 -6.79
N PHE A 106 8.65 -8.27 -5.80
CA PHE A 106 7.37 -8.97 -6.00
C PHE A 106 6.15 -8.03 -6.02
N ALA A 107 6.31 -6.75 -5.72
CA ALA A 107 5.20 -5.80 -5.74
C ALA A 107 4.75 -5.50 -7.19
N ASP A 108 3.45 -5.55 -7.43
CA ASP A 108 2.85 -5.01 -8.65
C ASP A 108 2.52 -3.52 -8.56
N ILE A 109 2.19 -3.05 -7.36
CA ILE A 109 1.93 -1.65 -7.00
C ILE A 109 2.46 -1.44 -5.59
N VAL A 110 3.11 -0.30 -5.36
CA VAL A 110 3.51 0.16 -4.02
C VAL A 110 2.49 1.18 -3.54
N THR A 111 2.06 1.03 -2.29
CA THR A 111 1.08 1.91 -1.66
C THR A 111 1.78 2.87 -0.71
N TYR A 112 1.48 4.15 -0.90
CA TYR A 112 1.97 5.26 -0.11
C TYR A 112 0.82 6.23 0.25
N PRO A 113 -0.22 5.76 0.97
CA PRO A 113 -1.38 6.58 1.31
C PRO A 113 -1.15 7.51 2.51
N SER A 114 0.11 7.72 2.91
CA SER A 114 0.41 8.41 4.17
C SER A 114 -0.10 9.85 4.16
N ILE A 115 -0.91 10.19 5.15
CA ILE A 115 -1.53 11.51 5.33
C ILE A 115 -0.61 12.50 6.04
N GLN A 116 0.40 12.01 6.77
CA GLN A 116 1.39 12.84 7.44
C GLN A 116 2.79 12.22 7.36
N GLU A 117 3.68 12.86 6.60
CA GLU A 117 5.06 12.44 6.36
C GLU A 117 6.01 13.64 6.29
N GLY A 118 7.26 13.43 6.71
CA GLY A 118 8.28 14.47 6.65
C GLY A 118 9.01 14.57 5.30
N TRP A 119 9.23 13.46 4.61
CA TRP A 119 9.88 13.45 3.29
C TRP A 119 9.37 12.31 2.41
N GLY A 120 9.36 11.10 2.97
CA GLY A 120 8.80 9.92 2.34
C GLY A 120 9.82 9.03 1.61
N ASN A 121 10.75 8.48 2.37
CA ASN A 121 11.76 7.56 1.84
C ASN A 121 11.14 6.36 1.11
N GLN A 122 10.06 5.78 1.63
CA GLN A 122 9.40 4.65 0.96
C GLN A 122 8.76 5.05 -0.39
N PHE A 123 8.39 6.33 -0.57
CA PHE A 123 7.98 6.82 -1.88
C PHE A 123 9.16 6.79 -2.86
N LEU A 124 10.33 7.29 -2.46
CA LEU A 124 11.56 7.24 -3.26
C LEU A 124 12.01 5.79 -3.54
N GLU A 125 11.91 4.89 -2.56
CA GLU A 125 12.21 3.47 -2.73
C GLU A 125 11.31 2.82 -3.78
N GLY A 126 10.00 3.13 -3.76
CA GLY A 126 9.05 2.65 -4.76
C GLY A 126 9.31 3.18 -6.17
N LEU A 127 9.68 4.47 -6.28
CA LEU A 127 10.13 5.07 -7.55
C LEU A 127 11.40 4.40 -8.06
N PHE A 128 12.40 4.20 -7.18
CA PHE A 128 13.65 3.54 -7.52
C PHE A 128 13.42 2.10 -8.00
N ALA A 129 12.50 1.37 -7.36
CA ALA A 129 12.06 0.04 -7.77
C ALA A 129 11.22 0.03 -9.06
N LYS A 130 10.95 1.21 -9.65
CA LYS A 130 10.16 1.41 -10.88
C LYS A 130 8.79 0.77 -10.80
N LYS A 131 8.14 0.90 -9.64
CA LYS A 131 6.79 0.37 -9.40
C LYS A 131 5.76 1.46 -9.57
N PRO A 132 4.56 1.14 -10.10
CA PRO A 132 3.41 2.04 -10.00
C PRO A 132 3.16 2.41 -8.53
N MET A 133 2.93 3.69 -8.28
CA MET A 133 2.77 4.25 -6.93
C MET A 133 1.34 4.71 -6.71
N LEU A 134 0.65 4.13 -5.73
CA LEU A 134 -0.61 4.67 -5.20
C LEU A 134 -0.27 5.67 -4.10
N VAL A 135 -0.62 6.94 -4.26
CA VAL A 135 -0.11 8.04 -3.42
C VAL A 135 -1.26 8.90 -2.91
N PHE A 136 -1.29 9.15 -1.61
CA PHE A 136 -2.01 10.30 -1.06
C PHE A 136 -1.10 11.53 -1.15
N GLU A 137 -1.61 12.64 -1.70
CA GLU A 137 -0.83 13.86 -1.91
C GLU A 137 -0.72 14.68 -0.62
N TYR A 138 0.06 14.18 0.34
CA TYR A 138 0.41 14.90 1.58
C TYR A 138 1.19 16.19 1.30
N ASP A 139 1.27 17.07 2.30
CA ASP A 139 1.75 18.44 2.12
C ASP A 139 3.16 18.52 1.52
N VAL A 140 4.14 17.80 2.08
CA VAL A 140 5.51 17.75 1.54
C VAL A 140 5.55 17.19 0.11
N TYR A 141 4.71 16.22 -0.24
CA TYR A 141 4.64 15.76 -1.63
C TYR A 141 4.18 16.86 -2.58
N LYS A 142 3.14 17.62 -2.20
CA LYS A 142 2.62 18.72 -3.02
C LYS A 142 3.64 19.84 -3.19
N GLU A 143 4.31 20.22 -2.11
CA GLU A 143 5.25 21.35 -2.07
C GLU A 143 6.58 21.01 -2.76
N ASP A 144 7.17 19.85 -2.46
CA ASP A 144 8.56 19.57 -2.84
C ASP A 144 8.72 18.53 -3.97
N ILE A 145 7.73 17.65 -4.16
CA ILE A 145 7.86 16.46 -5.01
C ILE A 145 7.01 16.54 -6.28
N LYS A 146 5.80 17.10 -6.21
CA LYS A 146 4.81 17.06 -7.29
C LYS A 146 5.32 17.72 -8.58
N GLU A 147 6.03 18.84 -8.46
CA GLU A 147 6.60 19.56 -9.60
C GLU A 147 7.71 18.79 -10.33
N LYS A 148 8.23 17.71 -9.74
CA LYS A 148 9.22 16.83 -10.39
C LYS A 148 8.61 15.93 -11.48
N GLY A 149 7.29 15.91 -11.63
CA GLY A 149 6.60 15.28 -12.77
C GLY A 149 6.50 13.76 -12.70
N PHE A 150 6.55 13.17 -11.50
CA PHE A 150 6.36 11.72 -11.33
C PHE A 150 4.92 11.30 -11.68
N LYS A 151 4.80 10.18 -12.40
CA LYS A 151 3.50 9.58 -12.69
C LYS A 151 3.06 8.71 -11.51
N VAL A 152 2.02 9.14 -10.81
CA VAL A 152 1.44 8.44 -9.67
C VAL A 152 -0.05 8.22 -9.85
N ILE A 153 -0.58 7.22 -9.16
CA ILE A 153 -2.02 7.00 -9.00
C ILE A 153 -2.42 7.81 -7.76
N SER A 154 -3.01 8.98 -7.98
CA SER A 154 -3.34 9.91 -6.89
C SER A 154 -4.65 9.55 -6.20
N LEU A 155 -4.65 9.55 -4.87
CA LEU A 155 -5.82 9.48 -4.00
C LEU A 155 -6.43 10.86 -3.71
N GLY A 156 -5.84 11.93 -4.27
CA GLY A 156 -6.11 13.30 -3.87
C GLY A 156 -5.30 13.73 -2.65
N ASP A 157 -5.66 14.88 -2.10
CA ASP A 157 -4.94 15.61 -1.05
C ASP A 157 -5.82 15.96 0.17
N LYS A 158 -7.07 15.45 0.18
CA LYS A 158 -8.04 15.69 1.25
C LYS A 158 -8.54 14.36 1.78
N TYR A 159 -8.66 14.28 3.09
CA TYR A 159 -9.22 13.14 3.79
C TYR A 159 -10.08 13.62 4.95
N GLU A 160 -11.00 12.77 5.37
CA GLU A 160 -11.74 12.87 6.61
C GLU A 160 -11.50 11.62 7.45
N LEU A 161 -11.77 11.70 8.75
CA LEU A 161 -11.78 10.52 9.61
C LEU A 161 -13.20 9.99 9.74
N ASP A 162 -13.37 8.69 9.54
CA ASP A 162 -14.66 8.04 9.79
C ASP A 162 -14.92 7.83 11.29
N LYS A 163 -16.07 7.25 11.63
CA LYS A 163 -16.47 6.96 13.02
C LYS A 163 -15.52 6.03 13.77
N TYR A 164 -14.64 5.32 13.05
CA TYR A 164 -13.63 4.44 13.62
C TYR A 164 -12.27 5.13 13.69
N GLY A 165 -12.15 6.41 13.32
CA GLY A 165 -10.89 7.14 13.30
C GLY A 165 -9.96 6.68 12.17
N LEU A 166 -10.50 6.10 11.10
CA LEU A 166 -9.76 5.71 9.90
C LEU A 166 -9.95 6.76 8.81
N ALA A 167 -8.89 7.06 8.06
CA ALA A 167 -8.92 8.00 6.96
C ALA A 167 -9.83 7.50 5.83
N LYS A 168 -10.55 8.44 5.22
CA LYS A 168 -11.37 8.24 4.05
C LYS A 168 -11.16 9.40 3.08
N VAL A 169 -11.08 9.08 1.79
CA VAL A 169 -11.05 10.08 0.70
C VAL A 169 -12.37 10.06 -0.09
N ASP A 170 -12.64 11.15 -0.79
CA ASP A 170 -13.81 11.24 -1.66
C ASP A 170 -13.72 10.23 -2.81
N LYS A 171 -14.83 9.54 -3.06
CA LYS A 171 -14.96 8.64 -4.22
C LYS A 171 -15.13 9.50 -5.47
N LYS A 172 -14.18 9.43 -6.39
CA LYS A 172 -14.27 10.04 -7.72
C LYS A 172 -14.71 9.03 -8.77
#